data_AF-A0A0B7INF8-F1
#
_entry.id   AF-A0A0B7INF8-F1
#
_cell.length_a   1.000
_cell.length_b   1.000
_cell.length_c   1.000
_cell.angle_alpha   90.00
_cell.angle_beta   90.00
_cell.angle_gamma   90.00
#
_symmetry.space_group_name_H-M   'P 1'
#
loop_
_entity.id
_entity.type
_entity.pdbx_description
1 polymer ?
#
loop_
_entity_poly.entity_id
_entity_poly.type
_entity_poly.pdbx_seq_one_letter_code
_entity_poly.pdbx_strand_id
1 'polypeptide(L)'
;MKYLVAFIGLICFNLSLYSQEETKESEKFVRHFSYGSFFEDGEWGEAQKSNSTFVFNINDNGDILWYRPDGNKEYFRKISRIEKGKTDDGVEYQAVGLLDEKGNEFLLALYENGVLVLIYHKDFAVRFEP
;
A
#
# COMPACT_ATOMS: atom_id res chain seq x y z
N MET A 1 43.63 -28.06 21.80
CA MET A 1 43.25 -26.66 22.12
C MET A 1 43.55 -25.62 21.04
N LYS A 2 44.19 -25.94 19.90
CA LYS A 2 44.42 -24.94 18.81
C LYS A 2 43.27 -24.79 17.80
N TYR A 3 42.37 -25.77 17.70
CA TYR A 3 41.27 -25.76 16.72
C TYR A 3 39.93 -25.26 17.28
N LEU A 4 39.80 -25.10 18.60
CA LEU A 4 38.54 -24.68 19.24
C LEU A 4 38.32 -23.16 19.15
N VAL A 5 39.41 -22.37 19.07
CA VAL A 5 39.34 -20.90 18.98
C VAL A 5 38.96 -20.43 17.56
N ALA A 6 39.30 -21.21 16.53
CA ALA A 6 38.96 -20.88 15.14
C ALA A 6 37.46 -21.08 14.81
N PHE A 7 36.79 -22.01 15.51
CA PHE A 7 35.38 -22.32 15.24
C PHE A 7 34.41 -21.30 15.82
N ILE A 8 34.78 -20.64 16.93
CA ILE A 8 33.95 -19.60 17.57
C ILE A 8 34.04 -18.27 16.79
N GLY A 9 35.16 -17.98 16.14
CA GLY A 9 35.31 -16.77 15.31
C GLY A 9 34.45 -16.77 14.04
N LEU A 10 34.16 -17.94 13.46
CA LEU A 10 33.39 -18.06 12.22
C LEU A 10 31.86 -17.94 12.45
N ILE A 11 31.40 -18.23 13.66
CA ILE A 11 29.97 -18.11 14.03
C ILE A 11 29.60 -16.64 14.28
N CYS A 12 30.51 -15.85 14.87
CA CYS A 12 30.25 -14.43 15.13
C CYS A 12 30.23 -13.56 13.85
N PHE A 13 30.96 -13.94 12.80
CA PHE A 13 31.00 -13.15 11.55
C PHE A 13 29.77 -13.36 10.65
N ASN A 14 29.02 -14.46 10.83
CA ASN A 14 27.79 -14.72 10.08
C ASN A 14 26.54 -14.07 10.72
N LEU A 15 26.57 -13.75 12.02
CA LEU A 15 25.46 -13.08 12.70
C LEU A 15 25.43 -11.57 12.46
N SER A 16 26.57 -10.95 12.15
CA SER A 16 26.65 -9.52 11.87
C SER A 16 26.15 -9.10 10.48
N LEU A 17 25.95 -10.04 9.55
CA LEU A 17 25.44 -9.77 8.21
C LEU A 17 23.90 -9.81 8.11
N TYR A 18 23.20 -10.20 9.17
CA TYR A 18 21.76 -10.47 9.12
C TYR A 18 20.86 -9.35 9.65
N SER A 19 21.38 -8.18 10.05
CA SER A 19 20.56 -7.21 10.79
C SER A 19 20.86 -5.73 10.52
N GLN A 20 21.19 -5.37 9.28
CA GLN A 20 21.11 -3.97 8.84
C GLN A 20 20.48 -3.90 7.44
N GLU A 21 19.24 -4.38 7.31
CA GLU A 21 18.34 -3.69 6.40
C GLU A 21 17.98 -2.38 7.12
N GLU A 22 18.64 -1.28 6.73
CA GLU A 22 18.14 0.05 7.07
C GLU A 22 16.71 0.15 6.53
N THR A 23 15.71 -0.01 7.39
CA THR A 23 14.33 0.36 7.08
C THR A 23 14.33 1.86 6.84
N LYS A 24 14.51 2.25 5.57
CA LYS A 24 14.30 3.62 5.13
C LYS A 24 12.86 3.97 5.50
N GLU A 25 12.71 4.84 6.49
CA GLU A 25 11.42 5.36 6.92
C GLU A 25 10.73 5.91 5.66
N SER A 26 9.60 5.29 5.29
CA SER A 26 8.86 5.71 4.12
C SER A 26 8.23 7.06 4.41
N GLU A 27 8.59 8.09 3.66
CA GLU A 27 8.08 9.44 3.87
C GLU A 27 6.55 9.45 3.85
N LYS A 28 5.95 10.04 4.89
CA LYS A 28 4.50 10.25 4.98
C LYS A 28 4.05 11.25 3.91
N PHE A 29 3.07 10.88 3.09
CA PHE A 29 2.53 11.78 2.07
C PHE A 29 1.02 11.73 2.00
N VAL A 30 0.43 12.77 1.41
CA VAL A 30 -1.02 12.97 1.29
C VAL A 30 -1.42 13.07 -0.17
N ARG A 31 -2.60 12.53 -0.49
CA ARG A 31 -3.28 12.71 -1.78
C ARG A 31 -4.74 13.11 -1.54
N HIS A 32 -5.21 14.06 -2.33
CA HIS A 32 -6.58 14.53 -2.33
C HIS A 32 -7.23 14.15 -3.66
N PHE A 33 -8.48 13.71 -3.61
CA PHE A 33 -9.24 13.25 -4.77
C PHE A 33 -10.61 13.93 -4.77
N SER A 34 -10.93 14.61 -5.86
CA SER A 34 -12.20 15.34 -5.99
C SER A 34 -13.37 14.42 -6.32
N TYR A 35 -13.12 13.33 -7.06
CA TYR A 35 -14.17 12.45 -7.57
C TYR A 35 -13.97 10.99 -7.16
N GLY A 36 -15.08 10.26 -7.08
CA GLY A 36 -15.13 8.82 -6.85
C GLY A 36 -16.12 8.14 -7.78
N SER A 37 -15.82 6.92 -8.22
CA SER A 37 -16.72 6.06 -9.01
C SER A 37 -16.64 4.63 -8.50
N PHE A 38 -17.74 3.89 -8.64
CA PHE A 38 -17.85 2.48 -8.25
C PHE A 38 -17.82 1.62 -9.51
N PHE A 39 -17.08 0.52 -9.45
CA PHE A 39 -17.15 -0.55 -10.42
C PHE A 39 -18.08 -1.61 -9.87
N GLU A 40 -19.21 -1.82 -10.54
CA GLU A 40 -20.24 -2.79 -10.18
C GLU A 40 -20.73 -3.45 -11.48
N ASP A 41 -21.01 -4.75 -11.42
CA ASP A 41 -21.54 -5.53 -12.56
C ASP A 41 -20.71 -5.45 -13.86
N GLY A 42 -19.40 -5.23 -13.75
CA GLY A 42 -18.48 -5.21 -14.87
C GLY A 42 -18.28 -3.83 -15.52
N GLU A 43 -18.92 -2.78 -15.00
CA GLU A 43 -18.85 -1.43 -15.56
C GLU A 43 -18.50 -0.39 -14.50
N TRP A 44 -17.79 0.66 -14.93
CA TRP A 44 -17.56 1.83 -14.08
C TRP A 44 -18.79 2.74 -14.14
N GLY A 45 -19.36 3.05 -12.98
CA GLY A 45 -20.39 4.07 -12.86
C GLY A 45 -19.85 5.48 -13.11
N GLU A 46 -20.77 6.45 -13.20
CA GLU A 46 -20.40 7.86 -13.37
C GLU A 46 -19.59 8.39 -12.18
N ALA A 47 -18.58 9.21 -12.47
CA ALA A 47 -17.78 9.86 -11.44
C ALA A 47 -18.62 10.89 -10.67
N GLN A 48 -18.66 10.74 -9.35
CA GLN A 48 -19.39 11.63 -8.45
C GLN A 48 -18.41 12.41 -7.58
N LYS A 49 -18.73 13.68 -7.30
CA LYS A 49 -17.92 14.50 -6.40
C LYS A 49 -17.97 13.91 -4.99
N SER A 50 -16.79 13.57 -4.44
CA SER A 50 -16.67 12.94 -3.12
C SER A 50 -15.73 13.70 -2.19
N ASN A 51 -14.62 14.27 -2.68
CA ASN A 51 -13.59 14.93 -1.86
C ASN A 51 -12.99 13.99 -0.80
N SER A 52 -12.31 12.94 -1.25
CA SER A 52 -11.60 11.99 -0.39
C SER A 52 -10.14 12.40 -0.17
N THR A 53 -9.58 12.09 1.00
CA THR A 53 -8.16 12.31 1.29
C THR A 53 -7.51 11.03 1.81
N PHE A 54 -6.40 10.63 1.21
CA PHE A 54 -5.60 9.48 1.65
C PHE A 54 -4.28 9.98 2.21
N VAL A 55 -3.90 9.44 3.38
CA VAL A 55 -2.60 9.66 4.01
C VAL A 55 -1.87 8.33 4.02
N PHE A 56 -0.71 8.30 3.38
CA PHE A 56 0.12 7.11 3.23
C PHE A 56 1.26 7.12 4.22
N ASN A 57 1.76 5.94 4.56
CA ASN A 57 2.89 5.76 5.47
C ASN A 57 2.65 6.46 6.82
N ILE A 58 1.50 6.18 7.44
CA ILE A 58 1.12 6.79 8.73
C ILE A 58 1.92 6.24 9.92
N ASN A 59 2.65 5.14 9.71
CA ASN A 59 3.54 4.48 10.66
C ASN A 59 4.62 3.68 9.90
N ASP A 60 5.52 3.04 10.65
CA ASP A 60 6.65 2.24 10.11
C ASP A 60 6.23 1.03 9.26
N ASN A 61 5.02 0.51 9.45
CA ASN A 61 4.49 -0.59 8.64
C ASN A 61 4.09 -0.11 7.22
N GLY A 62 3.90 1.20 7.04
CA GLY A 62 3.37 1.77 5.80
C GLY A 62 1.85 1.72 5.74
N ASP A 63 1.16 1.78 6.88
CA ASP A 63 -0.30 1.79 6.94
C ASP A 63 -0.88 3.07 6.31
N ILE A 64 -2.17 3.01 5.96
CA ILE A 64 -2.85 4.06 5.21
C ILE A 64 -4.11 4.50 5.96
N LEU A 65 -4.39 5.80 5.94
CA LEU A 65 -5.59 6.39 6.52
C LEU A 65 -6.41 7.07 5.42
N TRP A 66 -7.68 6.70 5.28
CA TRP A 66 -8.62 7.36 4.38
C TRP A 66 -9.58 8.24 5.17
N TYR A 67 -9.58 9.54 4.88
CA TYR A 67 -10.61 10.49 5.29
C TYR A 67 -11.72 10.49 4.24
N ARG A 68 -12.88 9.99 4.65
CA ARG A 68 -14.05 9.86 3.80
C ARG A 68 -14.77 11.20 3.61
N PRO A 69 -15.55 11.33 2.53
CA PRO A 69 -16.42 12.49 2.27
C PRO A 69 -17.36 12.87 3.41
N ASP A 70 -17.82 11.85 4.15
CA ASP A 70 -18.78 11.97 5.26
C ASP A 70 -18.12 12.39 6.58
N GLY A 71 -16.80 12.63 6.58
CA GLY A 71 -16.02 13.00 7.76
C GLY A 71 -15.52 11.81 8.59
N ASN A 72 -15.91 10.58 8.24
CA ASN A 72 -15.38 9.39 8.88
C ASN A 72 -13.95 9.09 8.43
N LYS A 73 -13.29 8.22 9.19
CA LYS A 73 -11.94 7.74 8.88
C LYS A 73 -11.96 6.23 8.78
N GLU A 74 -11.22 5.69 7.83
CA GLU A 74 -10.97 4.26 7.69
C GLU A 74 -9.48 4.02 7.79
N TYR A 75 -9.10 3.11 8.68
CA TYR A 75 -7.71 2.70 8.88
C TYR A 75 -7.43 1.42 8.09
N PHE A 76 -6.35 1.43 7.30
CA PHE A 76 -5.95 0.30 6.47
C PHE A 76 -4.56 -0.18 6.88
N ARG A 77 -4.50 -1.41 7.36
CA ARG A 77 -3.23 -2.07 7.69
C ARG A 77 -2.60 -2.65 6.44
N LYS A 78 -1.35 -2.31 6.16
CA LYS A 78 -0.59 -2.92 5.08
C LYS A 78 -0.21 -4.36 5.42
N ILE A 79 -0.51 -5.28 4.50
CA ILE A 79 -0.31 -6.72 4.66
C ILE A 79 0.56 -7.35 3.55
N SER A 80 0.92 -6.60 2.52
CA SER A 80 1.84 -7.06 1.47
C SER A 80 3.01 -6.10 1.24
N ARG A 81 4.00 -6.56 0.48
CA ARG A 81 5.00 -5.69 -0.14
C ARG A 81 4.35 -4.83 -1.22
N ILE A 82 4.97 -3.69 -1.52
CA ILE A 82 4.57 -2.87 -2.66
C ILE A 82 5.05 -3.55 -3.93
N GLU A 83 4.13 -3.79 -4.84
CA GLU A 83 4.40 -4.28 -6.18
C GLU A 83 4.36 -3.10 -7.16
N LYS A 84 5.17 -3.17 -8.22
CA LYS A 84 5.17 -2.19 -9.30
C LYS A 84 4.76 -2.89 -10.57
N GLY A 85 3.97 -2.22 -11.39
CA GLY A 85 3.52 -2.75 -12.67
C GLY A 85 3.30 -1.65 -13.68
N LYS A 86 2.88 -2.08 -14.86
CA LYS A 86 2.56 -1.23 -16.00
C LYS A 86 1.34 -1.81 -16.69
N THR A 87 0.37 -0.97 -17.01
CA THR A 87 -0.82 -1.35 -17.76
C THR A 87 -0.49 -1.54 -19.25
N ASP A 88 -1.42 -2.11 -20.01
CA ASP A 88 -1.26 -2.34 -21.45
C ASP A 88 -1.08 -1.04 -22.26
N ASP A 89 -1.69 0.05 -21.80
CA ASP A 89 -1.53 1.41 -22.35
C ASP A 89 -0.27 2.14 -21.82
N GLY A 90 0.52 1.48 -20.99
CA GLY A 90 1.83 1.96 -20.56
C GLY A 90 1.83 2.88 -19.35
N VAL A 91 0.74 2.95 -18.58
CA VAL A 91 0.68 3.70 -17.32
C VAL A 91 1.31 2.88 -16.21
N GLU A 92 2.30 3.46 -15.53
CA GLU A 92 2.93 2.80 -14.38
C GLU A 92 2.03 2.88 -13.15
N TYR A 93 2.09 1.85 -12.30
CA TYR A 93 1.36 1.82 -11.05
C TYR A 93 2.14 1.13 -9.93
N GLN A 94 1.76 1.45 -8.70
CA GLN A 94 2.17 0.74 -7.51
C GLN A 94 0.94 0.11 -6.85
N ALA A 95 1.03 -1.15 -6.44
CA ALA A 95 -0.05 -1.87 -5.78
C ALA A 95 0.38 -2.43 -4.42
N VAL A 96 -0.55 -2.46 -3.47
CA VAL A 96 -0.31 -3.01 -2.12
C VAL A 96 -1.59 -3.64 -1.57
N GLY A 97 -1.45 -4.77 -0.90
CA GLY A 97 -2.51 -5.43 -0.15
C GLY A 97 -2.72 -4.78 1.22
N LEU A 98 -3.98 -4.54 1.54
CA LEU A 98 -4.45 -3.88 2.74
C LEU A 98 -5.51 -4.74 3.45
N LEU A 99 -5.66 -4.51 4.75
CA LEU A 99 -6.70 -5.07 5.62
C LEU A 99 -7.46 -3.93 6.29
N ASP A 100 -8.79 -3.92 6.22
CA ASP A 100 -9.62 -2.95 6.95
C ASP A 100 -9.86 -3.36 8.42
N GLU A 101 -10.52 -2.50 9.19
CA GLU A 101 -10.85 -2.75 10.60
C GLU A 101 -11.80 -3.94 10.83
N LYS A 102 -12.52 -4.37 9.78
CA LYS A 102 -13.42 -5.53 9.82
C LYS A 102 -12.70 -6.83 9.42
N GLY A 103 -11.44 -6.74 9.02
CA GLY A 103 -10.65 -7.88 8.56
C GLY A 103 -10.88 -8.25 7.09
N ASN A 104 -11.45 -7.36 6.27
CA ASN A 104 -11.54 -7.58 4.83
C ASN A 104 -10.22 -7.20 4.16
N GLU A 105 -9.74 -8.08 3.28
CA GLU A 105 -8.55 -7.86 2.48
C GLU A 105 -8.92 -7.25 1.12
N PHE A 106 -8.10 -6.32 0.63
CA PHE A 106 -8.26 -5.70 -0.68
C PHE A 106 -6.93 -5.14 -1.18
N LEU A 107 -6.85 -4.86 -2.49
CA LEU A 107 -5.69 -4.19 -3.09
C LEU A 107 -5.95 -2.69 -3.22
N LEU A 108 -4.94 -1.88 -2.94
CA LEU A 108 -4.88 -0.49 -3.35
C LEU A 108 -3.86 -0.38 -4.50
N ALA A 109 -4.28 0.17 -5.63
CA ALA A 109 -3.42 0.55 -6.73
C ALA A 109 -3.38 2.07 -6.88
N LEU A 110 -2.18 2.65 -6.92
CA LEU A 110 -1.93 4.07 -7.19
C LEU A 110 -1.18 4.18 -8.52
N TYR A 111 -1.81 4.83 -9.49
CA TYR A 111 -1.30 5.01 -10.84
C TYR A 111 -0.50 6.32 -10.94
N GLU A 112 0.47 6.35 -11.86
CA GLU A 112 1.33 7.52 -12.11
C GLU A 112 0.51 8.76 -12.51
N ASN A 113 -0.61 8.55 -13.23
CA ASN A 113 -1.55 9.61 -13.61
C ASN A 113 -2.35 10.19 -12.42
N GLY A 114 -2.11 9.71 -11.20
CA GLY A 114 -2.75 10.19 -9.97
C GLY A 114 -4.07 9.53 -9.63
N VAL A 115 -4.53 8.55 -10.42
CA VAL A 115 -5.73 7.75 -10.09
C VAL A 115 -5.40 6.74 -9.00
N LEU A 116 -6.33 6.55 -8.06
CA LEU A 116 -6.25 5.51 -7.03
C LEU A 116 -7.44 4.56 -7.15
N VAL A 117 -7.20 3.26 -7.03
CA VAL A 117 -8.25 2.23 -7.08
C VAL A 117 -8.14 1.32 -5.86
N LEU A 118 -9.26 1.13 -5.16
CA LEU A 118 -9.44 0.10 -4.13
C LEU A 118 -10.17 -1.09 -4.78
N ILE A 119 -9.56 -2.27 -4.78
CA ILE A 119 -10.07 -3.47 -5.45
C ILE A 119 -10.36 -4.52 -4.37
N TYR A 120 -11.64 -4.66 -4.01
CA TYR A 120 -12.07 -5.60 -2.96
C TYR A 120 -12.25 -7.02 -3.50
N HIS A 121 -12.85 -7.16 -4.68
CA HIS A 121 -12.90 -8.40 -5.44
C HIS A 121 -13.12 -8.09 -6.93
N LYS A 122 -13.09 -9.12 -7.78
CA LYS A 122 -13.15 -8.99 -9.24
C LYS A 122 -14.36 -8.20 -9.78
N ASP A 123 -15.43 -8.10 -8.99
CA ASP A 123 -16.71 -7.48 -9.37
C ASP A 123 -17.02 -6.20 -8.56
N PHE A 124 -16.12 -5.77 -7.66
CA PHE A 124 -16.31 -4.56 -6.87
C PHE A 124 -14.99 -3.83 -6.63
N ALA A 125 -14.92 -2.61 -7.16
CA ALA A 125 -13.82 -1.70 -6.94
C ALA A 125 -14.30 -0.25 -6.81
N VAL A 126 -13.49 0.60 -6.20
CA VAL A 126 -13.75 2.04 -6.07
C VAL A 126 -12.57 2.79 -6.63
N ARG A 127 -12.80 3.69 -7.58
CA ARG A 127 -11.78 4.56 -8.19
C ARG A 127 -11.93 5.97 -7.69
N PHE A 128 -10.80 6.61 -7.40
CA PHE A 128 -10.67 7.99 -6.97
C PHE A 128 -9.82 8.76 -7.98
N GLU A 129 -10.30 9.93 -8.37
CA GLU A 129 -9.67 10.80 -9.37
C GLU A 129 -9.36 12.18 -8.74
N PRO A 130 -8.23 12.82 -9.11
CA PRO A 130 -7.85 14.14 -8.61
C PRO A 130 -8.94 15.21 -8.74
#